data_AF-W6KIS0-F1
#
_entry.id   AF-W6KIS0-F1
#
_cell.length_a   1.000
_cell.length_b   1.000
_cell.length_c   1.000
_cell.angle_alpha   90.00
_cell.angle_beta   90.00
_cell.angle_gamma   90.00
#
_symmetry.space_group_name_H-M   'P 1'
#
loop_
_entity.id
_entity.type
_entity.pdbx_description
1 polymer ?
#
loop_
_entity_poly.entity_id
_entity_poly.type
_entity_poly.pdbx_seq_one_letter_code
_entity_poly.pdbx_strand_id
1 'polypeptide(L)'
;MNPYTRSSVTLLMIVINLYWIAGLFIIFLRAKEPHFRQLTQYGGRLAPGTSYFSSGEKLEKISRRMTADALDHGKARYGLLTIRVAVSKALNRSMWHVTSMIRFVEGSFFGRVRVCRRDSFCLFYLSGILTCAGLWVEALMHFTLFSPTKSHLGAPLRVEACLPLLAFSVHVVVRLAECLMLQEFRDQKDDRVSLFATLAGCSFYVFAPFSSNGRLIYSISLWAYGVLHDRMLEDVQINTTFDYTVVNPFESYISSRAARLLMWSLFAIHILVQLLQVVHHRILAKLRLSSPSFTEGDLPPIIFSVASQFQSIDSASVACHRQSGFYENEGEIEGKLQTTAQGCGGCKGHNFNVAASGVSRGIDSLTKRMVLDRRVWTYRFPQRLLFLYVQEPHYSCEVVMYGINLISMLVLFISLFPRSASLYSSGRLAYISTILLREPFSLFFLAEHIAWMQLSAAFWVGLFTLCNLAITSSEHQMFWWYLNSTRKNIRCAINQLPDAKLQVFRQDGGGRAKACKTVDELTRPEAVPRWRLFAFIY
;
A
#
# COMPACT_ATOMS: atom_id res chain seq x y z
N MET A 1 -2.94 -35.51 17.09
CA MET A 1 -3.38 -35.26 15.70
C MET A 1 -3.21 -36.53 14.88
N ASN A 2 -4.28 -36.95 14.20
CA ASN A 2 -4.20 -37.98 13.17
C ASN A 2 -3.25 -37.51 12.02
N PRO A 3 -2.48 -38.40 11.37
CA PRO A 3 -1.65 -38.06 10.20
C PRO A 3 -2.38 -37.22 9.13
N TYR A 4 -3.67 -37.46 8.87
CA TYR A 4 -4.44 -36.65 7.91
C TYR A 4 -4.58 -35.19 8.34
N THR A 5 -4.85 -34.94 9.63
CA THR A 5 -4.93 -33.57 10.16
C THR A 5 -3.59 -32.86 10.05
N ARG A 6 -2.48 -33.59 10.28
CA ARG A 6 -1.12 -33.05 10.15
C ARG A 6 -0.83 -32.61 8.72
N SER A 7 -1.03 -33.51 7.75
CA SER A 7 -0.83 -33.18 6.34
C SER A 7 -1.72 -32.03 5.89
N SER A 8 -2.96 -31.97 6.38
CA SER A 8 -3.89 -30.87 6.06
C SER A 8 -3.43 -29.53 6.61
N VAL A 9 -2.98 -29.48 7.88
CA VAL A 9 -2.45 -28.25 8.49
C VAL A 9 -1.16 -27.80 7.79
N THR A 10 -0.24 -28.72 7.50
CA THR A 10 0.99 -28.41 6.76
C THR A 10 0.68 -27.86 5.37
N LEU A 11 -0.21 -28.50 4.62
CA LEU A 11 -0.63 -28.04 3.30
C LEU A 11 -1.28 -26.66 3.37
N LEU A 12 -2.16 -26.43 4.36
CA LEU A 12 -2.77 -25.12 4.58
C LEU A 12 -1.71 -24.04 4.83
N MET A 13 -0.71 -24.31 5.66
CA MET A 13 0.38 -23.36 5.94
C MET A 13 1.22 -23.05 4.69
N ILE A 14 1.49 -24.06 3.86
CA ILE A 14 2.18 -23.86 2.58
C ILE A 14 1.35 -22.96 1.67
N VAL A 15 0.05 -23.23 1.53
CA VAL A 15 -0.88 -22.43 0.71
C VAL A 15 -0.94 -20.98 1.20
N ILE A 16 -1.05 -20.75 2.51
CA ILE A 16 -1.06 -19.38 3.08
C ILE A 16 0.25 -18.64 2.75
N ASN A 17 1.40 -19.29 2.92
CA ASN A 17 2.69 -18.65 2.62
C ASN A 17 2.86 -18.36 1.12
N LEU A 18 2.50 -19.30 0.26
CA LEU A 18 2.51 -19.10 -1.20
C LEU A 18 1.57 -17.97 -1.61
N TYR A 19 0.39 -17.87 -0.99
CA TYR A 19 -0.55 -16.77 -1.20
C TYR A 19 0.12 -15.41 -0.92
N TRP A 20 0.80 -15.26 0.21
CA TRP A 20 1.45 -13.99 0.53
C TRP A 20 2.65 -13.66 -0.37
N ILE A 21 3.44 -14.66 -0.75
CA ILE A 21 4.53 -14.47 -1.72
C ILE A 21 3.97 -13.99 -3.06
N ALA A 22 2.89 -14.61 -3.54
CA ALA A 22 2.18 -14.16 -4.74
C ALA A 22 1.60 -12.75 -4.57
N GLY A 23 1.04 -12.43 -3.39
CA GLY A 23 0.53 -11.11 -3.05
C GLY A 23 1.62 -10.03 -3.10
N LEU A 24 2.81 -10.29 -2.56
CA LEU A 24 3.95 -9.38 -2.62
C LEU A 24 4.45 -9.17 -4.05
N PHE A 25 4.46 -10.23 -4.86
CA PHE A 25 4.75 -10.13 -6.29
C PHE A 25 3.72 -9.23 -6.99
N ILE A 26 2.43 -9.37 -6.70
CA ILE A 26 1.36 -8.50 -7.22
C ILE A 26 1.57 -7.03 -6.80
N ILE A 27 1.94 -6.78 -5.54
CA ILE A 27 2.27 -5.43 -5.05
C ILE A 27 3.47 -4.85 -5.81
N PHE A 28 4.51 -5.67 -6.04
CA PHE A 28 5.67 -5.26 -6.82
C PHE A 28 5.28 -4.88 -8.26
N LEU A 29 4.40 -5.67 -8.89
CA LEU A 29 3.82 -5.33 -10.18
C LEU A 29 3.04 -4.01 -10.14
N ARG A 30 2.25 -3.75 -9.09
CA ARG A 30 1.51 -2.46 -8.93
C ARG A 30 2.47 -1.27 -8.80
N ALA A 31 3.60 -1.47 -8.14
CA ALA A 31 4.63 -0.44 -7.99
C ALA A 31 5.32 -0.13 -9.33
N LYS A 32 5.68 -1.15 -10.10
CA LYS A 32 6.56 -1.02 -11.28
C LYS A 32 5.83 -0.87 -12.62
N GLU A 33 4.62 -1.43 -12.76
CA GLU A 33 3.90 -1.48 -14.03
C GLU A 33 2.71 -0.51 -14.05
N PRO A 34 2.77 0.59 -14.83
CA PRO A 34 1.70 1.60 -14.86
C PRO A 34 0.34 1.06 -15.32
N HIS A 35 0.32 0.10 -16.25
CA HIS A 35 -0.91 -0.53 -16.72
C HIS A 35 -1.58 -1.33 -15.60
N PHE A 36 -0.80 -2.14 -14.88
CA PHE A 36 -1.33 -2.91 -13.74
C PHE A 36 -1.81 -2.02 -12.61
N ARG A 37 -1.14 -0.89 -12.39
CA ARG A 37 -1.57 0.11 -11.42
C ARG A 37 -2.99 0.61 -11.71
N GLN A 38 -3.35 0.84 -12.98
CA GLN A 38 -4.71 1.25 -13.36
C GLN A 38 -5.75 0.16 -13.09
N LEU A 39 -5.41 -1.11 -13.36
CA LEU A 39 -6.29 -2.25 -13.11
C LEU A 39 -6.58 -2.45 -11.61
N THR A 40 -5.58 -2.18 -10.77
CA THR A 40 -5.62 -2.40 -9.31
C THR A 40 -5.95 -1.13 -8.52
N GLN A 41 -6.22 -0.01 -9.18
CA GLN A 41 -6.46 1.27 -8.52
C GLN A 41 -7.81 1.25 -7.77
N TYR A 42 -7.77 1.45 -6.45
CA TYR A 42 -8.96 1.60 -5.62
C TYR A 42 -9.52 3.02 -5.70
N GLY A 43 -10.11 3.37 -6.84
CA GLY A 43 -10.90 4.58 -7.05
C GLY A 43 -10.68 5.23 -8.39
N GLY A 44 -11.73 5.88 -8.91
CA GLY A 44 -11.71 6.62 -10.18
C GLY A 44 -10.88 7.91 -10.19
N ARG A 45 -9.85 8.04 -9.33
CA ARG A 45 -8.91 9.17 -9.35
C ARG A 45 -7.92 8.98 -10.50
N LEU A 46 -8.44 9.03 -11.73
CA LEU A 46 -7.63 9.24 -12.91
C LEU A 46 -7.10 10.67 -12.84
N ALA A 47 -5.97 10.87 -12.17
CA ALA A 47 -5.04 11.85 -12.71
C ALA A 47 -4.69 11.31 -14.10
N PRO A 48 -4.95 12.01 -15.22
CA PRO A 48 -4.66 11.51 -16.56
C PRO A 48 -3.12 11.56 -16.79
N GLY A 49 -2.37 10.86 -15.95
CA GLY A 49 -0.90 10.85 -15.93
C GLY A 49 -0.28 9.96 -17.00
N THR A 50 -1.08 9.31 -17.84
CA THR A 50 -0.57 8.53 -18.98
C THR A 50 0.12 9.40 -20.02
N SER A 51 -0.16 10.71 -20.08
CA SER A 51 0.58 11.62 -20.97
C SER A 51 2.01 11.91 -20.49
N TYR A 52 2.27 11.94 -19.18
CA TYR A 52 3.60 12.21 -18.62
C TYR A 52 4.58 11.05 -18.83
N PHE A 53 4.11 9.80 -18.81
CA PHE A 53 4.97 8.64 -19.07
C PHE A 53 5.28 8.42 -20.55
N SER A 54 4.49 8.99 -21.49
CA SER A 54 4.88 9.00 -22.92
C SER A 54 6.16 9.82 -23.18
N SER A 55 6.52 10.72 -22.27
CA SER A 55 7.83 11.40 -22.27
C SER A 55 8.99 10.44 -22.02
N GLY A 56 8.74 9.32 -21.32
CA GLY A 56 9.73 8.28 -21.07
C GLY A 56 10.26 7.62 -22.35
N GLU A 57 9.40 7.38 -23.34
CA GLU A 57 9.85 6.89 -24.66
C GLU A 57 10.71 7.93 -25.41
N LYS A 58 10.41 9.23 -25.24
CA LYS A 58 11.24 10.32 -25.77
C LYS A 58 12.59 10.39 -25.07
N LEU A 59 12.62 10.26 -23.75
CA LEU A 59 13.84 10.26 -22.95
C LEU A 59 14.69 9.01 -23.19
N GLU A 60 14.06 7.86 -23.41
CA GLU A 60 14.74 6.63 -23.79
C GLU A 60 15.34 6.74 -25.21
N LYS A 61 14.62 7.34 -26.17
CA LYS A 61 15.19 7.67 -27.50
C LYS A 61 16.37 8.64 -27.40
N ILE A 62 16.32 9.64 -26.52
CA ILE A 62 17.43 10.57 -26.30
C ILE A 62 18.62 9.88 -25.61
N SER A 63 18.37 9.03 -24.61
CA SER A 63 19.40 8.24 -23.94
C SER A 63 20.07 7.24 -24.87
N ARG A 64 19.31 6.59 -25.77
CA ARG A 64 19.86 5.72 -26.83
C ARG A 64 20.74 6.46 -27.83
N ARG A 65 20.43 7.73 -28.16
CA ARG A 65 21.31 8.57 -29.00
C ARG A 65 22.59 8.95 -28.26
N MET A 66 22.49 9.37 -26.99
CA MET A 66 23.67 9.71 -26.19
C MET A 66 24.58 8.51 -25.89
N THR A 67 24.03 7.29 -25.81
CA THR A 67 24.83 6.07 -25.64
C THR A 67 25.46 5.54 -26.93
N ALA A 68 24.89 5.86 -28.09
CA ALA A 68 25.51 5.57 -29.38
C ALA A 68 26.77 6.43 -29.59
N ASP A 69 26.72 7.71 -29.23
CA ASP A 69 27.87 8.62 -29.36
C ASP A 69 29.00 8.29 -28.35
N ALA A 70 28.65 7.77 -27.16
CA ALA A 70 29.64 7.38 -26.16
C ALA A 70 30.37 6.04 -26.47
N LEU A 71 29.90 5.28 -27.47
CA LEU A 71 30.48 3.98 -27.83
C LEU A 71 31.76 4.11 -28.68
N ASP A 72 32.02 5.28 -29.23
CA ASP A 72 33.15 5.51 -30.16
C ASP A 72 34.48 5.77 -29.44
N HIS A 73 34.51 5.83 -28.10
CA HIS A 73 35.67 6.30 -27.33
C HIS A 73 36.20 5.36 -26.23
N GLY A 74 35.91 4.05 -26.22
CA GLY A 74 36.62 3.19 -25.24
C GLY A 74 36.34 1.68 -25.28
N LYS A 75 37.35 0.90 -25.67
CA LYS A 75 37.35 -0.58 -25.76
C LYS A 75 37.21 -1.35 -24.43
N ALA A 76 37.32 -0.71 -23.27
CA ALA A 76 37.29 -1.40 -21.97
C ALA A 76 35.90 -1.56 -21.30
N ARG A 77 34.83 -0.96 -21.86
CA ARG A 77 33.45 -1.03 -21.29
C ARG A 77 32.55 -2.14 -21.86
N TYR A 78 33.06 -2.97 -22.77
CA TYR A 78 32.24 -3.96 -23.50
C TYR A 78 31.65 -5.08 -22.62
N GLY A 79 32.33 -5.48 -21.53
CA GLY A 79 31.84 -6.53 -20.61
C GLY A 79 30.67 -6.10 -19.72
N LEU A 80 30.69 -4.87 -19.19
CA LEU A 80 29.60 -4.35 -18.36
C LEU A 80 28.35 -4.03 -19.22
N LEU A 81 28.58 -3.58 -20.46
CA LEU A 81 27.50 -3.27 -21.39
C LEU A 81 26.76 -4.53 -21.85
N THR A 82 27.48 -5.63 -22.13
CA THR A 82 26.86 -6.91 -22.51
C THR A 82 26.03 -7.53 -21.40
N ILE A 83 26.48 -7.46 -20.14
CA ILE A 83 25.67 -7.88 -18.98
C ILE A 83 24.40 -7.02 -18.86
N ARG A 84 24.51 -5.69 -19.01
CA ARG A 84 23.35 -4.78 -18.92
C ARG A 84 22.34 -5.03 -20.05
N VAL A 85 22.81 -5.31 -21.27
CA VAL A 85 21.95 -5.65 -22.41
C VAL A 85 21.28 -7.02 -22.23
N ALA A 86 22.00 -8.02 -21.69
CA ALA A 86 21.43 -9.33 -21.40
C ALA A 86 20.36 -9.27 -20.30
N VAL A 87 20.63 -8.56 -19.20
CA VAL A 87 19.67 -8.30 -18.11
C VAL A 87 18.45 -7.54 -18.64
N SER A 88 18.66 -6.52 -19.47
CA SER A 88 17.56 -5.77 -20.10
C SER A 88 16.70 -6.66 -21.02
N LYS A 89 17.31 -7.54 -21.83
CA LYS A 89 16.56 -8.50 -22.66
C LYS A 89 15.77 -9.51 -21.82
N ALA A 90 16.35 -10.03 -20.75
CA ALA A 90 15.68 -10.97 -19.85
C ALA A 90 14.49 -10.30 -19.12
N LEU A 91 14.68 -9.06 -18.62
CA LEU A 91 13.62 -8.25 -18.04
C LEU A 91 12.52 -7.94 -19.05
N ASN A 92 12.86 -7.62 -20.30
CA ASN A 92 11.86 -7.37 -21.34
C ASN A 92 11.02 -8.62 -21.65
N ARG A 93 11.63 -9.82 -21.63
CA ARG A 93 10.87 -11.08 -21.80
C ARG A 93 9.95 -11.37 -20.62
N SER A 94 10.41 -11.20 -19.39
CA SER A 94 9.56 -11.41 -18.20
C SER A 94 8.42 -10.40 -18.15
N MET A 95 8.69 -9.13 -18.48
CA MET A 95 7.67 -8.09 -18.58
C MET A 95 6.64 -8.41 -19.65
N TRP A 96 7.03 -9.02 -20.78
CA TRP A 96 6.05 -9.44 -21.79
C TRP A 96 5.04 -10.47 -21.25
N HIS A 97 5.50 -11.45 -20.47
CA HIS A 97 4.59 -12.41 -19.82
C HIS A 97 3.67 -11.73 -18.81
N VAL A 98 4.21 -10.81 -18.00
CA VAL A 98 3.43 -9.99 -17.06
C VAL A 98 2.36 -9.19 -17.80
N THR A 99 2.72 -8.46 -18.85
CA THR A 99 1.77 -7.68 -19.67
C THR A 99 0.72 -8.58 -20.29
N SER A 100 1.08 -9.78 -20.75
CA SER A 100 0.13 -10.76 -21.29
C SER A 100 -0.87 -11.22 -20.23
N MET A 101 -0.41 -11.53 -19.00
CA MET A 101 -1.29 -11.88 -17.88
C MET A 101 -2.21 -10.72 -17.49
N ILE A 102 -1.71 -9.49 -17.47
CA ILE A 102 -2.52 -8.29 -17.17
C ILE A 102 -3.63 -8.12 -18.22
N ARG A 103 -3.28 -8.20 -19.51
CA ARG A 103 -4.25 -8.12 -20.61
C ARG A 103 -5.26 -9.25 -20.55
N PHE A 104 -4.84 -10.45 -20.14
CA PHE A 104 -5.75 -11.57 -19.92
C PHE A 104 -6.74 -11.25 -18.79
N VAL A 105 -6.27 -10.74 -17.64
CA VAL A 105 -7.16 -10.37 -16.52
C VAL A 105 -8.09 -9.22 -16.92
N GLU A 106 -7.60 -8.18 -17.58
CA GLU A 106 -8.40 -7.07 -18.11
C GLU A 106 -9.46 -7.54 -19.11
N GLY A 107 -9.07 -8.46 -19.99
CA GLY A 107 -9.95 -9.08 -20.99
C GLY A 107 -10.92 -10.10 -20.40
N SER A 108 -10.66 -10.62 -19.20
CA SER A 108 -11.51 -11.61 -18.54
C SER A 108 -12.78 -11.00 -17.92
N PHE A 109 -13.72 -11.88 -17.54
CA PHE A 109 -14.90 -11.49 -16.77
C PHE A 109 -14.53 -10.70 -15.49
N PHE A 110 -13.45 -11.08 -14.80
CA PHE A 110 -13.03 -10.43 -13.56
C PHE A 110 -12.55 -8.98 -13.75
N GLY A 111 -11.94 -8.66 -14.89
CA GLY A 111 -11.51 -7.30 -15.21
C GLY A 111 -12.65 -6.42 -15.73
N ARG A 112 -13.60 -7.01 -16.47
CA ARG A 112 -14.72 -6.29 -17.09
C ARG A 112 -15.85 -5.98 -16.11
N VAL A 113 -16.18 -6.90 -15.19
CA VAL A 113 -17.25 -6.67 -14.21
C VAL A 113 -16.80 -5.64 -13.19
N ARG A 114 -17.64 -4.63 -12.99
CA ARG A 114 -17.39 -3.50 -12.10
C ARG A 114 -18.39 -3.51 -10.95
N VAL A 115 -17.86 -3.66 -9.74
CA VAL A 115 -18.62 -3.67 -8.48
C VAL A 115 -18.58 -2.27 -7.87
N CYS A 116 -19.67 -1.83 -7.25
CA CYS A 116 -19.66 -0.58 -6.49
C CYS A 116 -18.56 -0.63 -5.42
N ARG A 117 -17.82 0.47 -5.27
CA ARG A 117 -16.73 0.53 -4.29
C ARG A 117 -17.23 0.22 -2.87
N ARG A 118 -18.38 0.78 -2.48
CA ARG A 118 -19.01 0.53 -1.17
C ARG A 118 -19.23 -0.96 -0.94
N ASP A 119 -19.90 -1.62 -1.89
CA ASP A 119 -20.24 -3.04 -1.80
C ASP A 119 -18.98 -3.89 -1.76
N SER A 120 -17.97 -3.54 -2.57
CA SER A 120 -16.68 -4.22 -2.55
C SER A 120 -16.02 -4.15 -1.18
N PHE A 121 -15.91 -2.96 -0.55
CA PHE A 121 -15.33 -2.85 0.78
C PHE A 121 -16.17 -3.58 1.83
N CYS A 122 -17.50 -3.55 1.74
CA CYS A 122 -18.37 -4.33 2.62
C CYS A 122 -18.11 -5.84 2.49
N LEU A 123 -17.97 -6.34 1.26
CA LEU A 123 -17.64 -7.74 1.00
C LEU A 123 -16.27 -8.14 1.58
N PHE A 124 -15.27 -7.24 1.54
CA PHE A 124 -13.95 -7.48 2.14
C PHE A 124 -14.10 -7.77 3.62
N TYR A 125 -14.72 -6.85 4.35
CA TYR A 125 -14.84 -6.97 5.79
C TYR A 125 -15.80 -8.11 6.19
N LEU A 126 -16.88 -8.33 5.42
CA LEU A 126 -17.77 -9.46 5.67
C LEU A 126 -17.05 -10.80 5.50
N SER A 127 -16.24 -10.97 4.46
CA SER A 127 -15.43 -12.19 4.28
C SER A 127 -14.47 -12.43 5.44
N GLY A 128 -13.88 -11.36 6.00
CA GLY A 128 -13.05 -11.45 7.19
C GLY A 128 -13.82 -11.84 8.45
N ILE A 129 -14.99 -11.23 8.68
CA ILE A 129 -15.86 -11.58 9.81
C ILE A 129 -16.29 -13.04 9.74
N LEU A 130 -16.72 -13.52 8.57
CA LEU A 130 -17.13 -14.91 8.38
C LEU A 130 -15.95 -15.87 8.62
N THR A 131 -14.76 -15.52 8.15
CA THR A 131 -13.54 -16.33 8.38
C THR A 131 -13.17 -16.36 9.87
N CYS A 132 -13.16 -15.21 10.55
CA CYS A 132 -12.95 -15.13 11.99
C CYS A 132 -14.00 -15.95 12.76
N ALA A 133 -15.28 -15.82 12.41
CA ALA A 133 -16.36 -16.57 13.04
C ALA A 133 -16.16 -18.08 12.87
N GLY A 134 -15.77 -18.55 11.68
CA GLY A 134 -15.43 -19.96 11.45
C GLY A 134 -14.28 -20.45 12.33
N LEU A 135 -13.21 -19.64 12.47
CA LEU A 135 -12.09 -19.95 13.35
C LEU A 135 -12.47 -19.95 14.84
N TRP A 136 -13.38 -19.06 15.26
CA TRP A 136 -13.89 -19.05 16.63
C TRP A 136 -14.82 -20.22 16.92
N VAL A 137 -15.71 -20.59 15.98
CA VAL A 137 -16.57 -21.76 16.11
C VAL A 137 -15.72 -23.02 16.25
N GLU A 138 -14.69 -23.19 15.42
CA GLU A 138 -13.79 -24.34 15.54
C GLU A 138 -13.02 -24.30 16.88
N ALA A 139 -12.58 -23.14 17.35
CA ALA A 139 -11.98 -23.01 18.69
C ALA A 139 -12.93 -23.41 19.84
N LEU A 140 -14.20 -23.02 19.76
CA LEU A 140 -15.22 -23.32 20.76
C LEU A 140 -15.67 -24.78 20.73
N MET A 141 -15.81 -25.37 19.55
CA MET A 141 -16.16 -26.79 19.41
C MET A 141 -15.07 -27.69 20.00
N HIS A 142 -13.80 -27.31 19.83
CA HIS A 142 -12.71 -28.00 20.52
C HIS A 142 -12.75 -27.83 22.03
N PHE A 143 -13.34 -26.76 22.56
CA PHE A 143 -13.48 -26.57 24.01
C PHE A 143 -14.58 -27.47 24.60
N THR A 144 -15.72 -27.63 23.92
CA THR A 144 -16.88 -28.38 24.44
C THR A 144 -16.73 -29.90 24.38
N LEU A 145 -15.93 -30.43 23.44
CA LEU A 145 -15.73 -31.87 23.24
C LEU A 145 -14.79 -32.52 24.26
N PHE A 146 -13.98 -31.75 25.01
CA PHE A 146 -13.21 -32.28 26.13
C PHE A 146 -14.10 -32.38 27.38
N SER A 147 -14.93 -33.44 27.40
CA SER A 147 -15.74 -33.81 28.56
C SER A 147 -14.84 -34.09 29.79
N PRO A 148 -15.18 -33.58 30.99
CA PRO A 148 -14.39 -33.73 32.22
C PRO A 148 -14.29 -35.17 32.76
N THR A 149 -14.87 -36.15 32.07
CA THR A 149 -15.07 -37.51 32.58
C THR A 149 -13.88 -38.47 32.38
N LYS A 150 -12.75 -38.02 31.82
CA LYS A 150 -11.51 -38.80 31.82
C LYS A 150 -10.33 -37.90 32.17
N SER A 151 -9.59 -38.32 33.19
CA SER A 151 -8.45 -37.70 33.88
C SER A 151 -7.24 -37.29 33.03
N HIS A 152 -7.37 -37.17 31.71
CA HIS A 152 -6.37 -36.50 30.89
C HIS A 152 -6.46 -35.00 31.18
N LEU A 153 -5.46 -34.46 31.86
CA LEU A 153 -5.19 -33.03 32.03
C LEU A 153 -5.24 -32.33 30.65
N GLY A 154 -6.43 -31.95 30.19
CA GLY A 154 -6.61 -31.07 29.05
C GLY A 154 -6.06 -29.71 29.47
N ALA A 155 -4.92 -29.30 28.91
CA ALA A 155 -4.39 -27.97 29.16
C ALA A 155 -5.47 -26.93 28.79
N PRO A 156 -5.88 -26.05 29.73
CA PRO A 156 -6.95 -25.11 29.46
C PRO A 156 -6.54 -24.19 28.30
N LEU A 157 -7.47 -23.95 27.37
CA LEU A 157 -7.29 -22.98 26.29
C LEU A 157 -6.85 -21.65 26.91
N ARG A 158 -5.65 -21.19 26.53
CA ARG A 158 -5.14 -19.91 27.03
C ARG A 158 -5.67 -18.78 26.16
N VAL A 159 -6.43 -17.89 26.79
CA VAL A 159 -7.02 -16.70 26.15
C VAL A 159 -5.93 -15.88 25.44
N GLU A 160 -4.72 -15.83 26.00
CA GLU A 160 -3.58 -15.12 25.44
C GLU A 160 -3.21 -15.59 24.02
N ALA A 161 -3.31 -16.90 23.73
CA ALA A 161 -3.04 -17.43 22.40
C ALA A 161 -4.07 -16.97 21.35
N CYS A 162 -5.25 -16.56 21.80
CA CYS A 162 -6.34 -16.09 20.95
C CYS A 162 -6.35 -14.57 20.76
N LEU A 163 -5.56 -13.80 21.54
CA LEU A 163 -5.54 -12.33 21.47
C LEU A 163 -5.18 -11.78 20.07
N PRO A 164 -4.20 -12.34 19.32
CA PRO A 164 -3.94 -11.95 17.92
C PRO A 164 -5.18 -12.04 17.02
N LEU A 165 -5.89 -13.16 17.08
CA LEU A 165 -7.12 -13.40 16.30
C LEU A 165 -8.27 -12.52 16.79
N LEU A 166 -8.38 -12.28 18.10
CA LEU A 166 -9.38 -11.39 18.68
C LEU A 166 -9.16 -9.95 18.23
N ALA A 167 -7.92 -9.47 18.28
CA ALA A 167 -7.54 -8.13 17.80
C ALA A 167 -7.91 -7.96 16.33
N PHE A 168 -7.58 -8.95 15.49
CA PHE A 168 -7.98 -8.95 14.09
C PHE A 168 -9.51 -8.99 13.91
N SER A 169 -10.23 -9.79 14.70
CA SER A 169 -11.70 -9.87 14.65
C SER A 169 -12.33 -8.51 14.96
N VAL A 170 -11.88 -7.84 16.02
CA VAL A 170 -12.31 -6.48 16.37
C VAL A 170 -11.98 -5.49 15.26
N HIS A 171 -10.76 -5.55 14.71
CA HIS A 171 -10.35 -4.72 13.59
C HIS A 171 -11.32 -4.84 12.41
N VAL A 172 -11.64 -6.05 11.94
CA VAL A 172 -12.53 -6.22 10.78
C VAL A 172 -13.95 -5.73 11.05
N VAL A 173 -14.49 -5.97 12.26
CA VAL A 173 -15.82 -5.47 12.65
C VAL A 173 -15.84 -3.94 12.67
N VAL A 174 -14.82 -3.31 13.27
CA VAL A 174 -14.68 -1.85 13.28
C VAL A 174 -14.59 -1.33 11.86
N ARG A 175 -13.78 -1.94 10.98
CA ARG A 175 -13.66 -1.52 9.58
C ARG A 175 -14.96 -1.64 8.81
N LEU A 176 -15.77 -2.69 9.05
CA LEU A 176 -17.11 -2.79 8.47
C LEU A 176 -18.03 -1.67 8.99
N ALA A 177 -18.04 -1.43 10.30
CA ALA A 177 -18.85 -0.36 10.89
C ALA A 177 -18.45 1.02 10.34
N GLU A 178 -17.15 1.31 10.23
CA GLU A 178 -16.64 2.52 9.58
C GLU A 178 -17.09 2.62 8.12
N CYS A 179 -17.02 1.51 7.38
CA CYS A 179 -17.47 1.45 5.99
C CYS A 179 -18.96 1.77 5.84
N LEU A 180 -19.78 1.29 6.77
CA LEU A 180 -21.24 1.50 6.74
C LEU A 180 -21.66 2.89 7.25
N MET A 181 -20.96 3.41 8.27
CA MET A 181 -21.42 4.59 9.03
C MET A 181 -20.60 5.86 8.78
N LEU A 182 -19.31 5.74 8.45
CA LEU A 182 -18.39 6.88 8.35
C LEU A 182 -17.91 7.12 6.92
N GLN A 183 -17.72 6.07 6.13
CA GLN A 183 -17.16 6.21 4.80
C GLN A 183 -18.22 6.69 3.81
N GLU A 184 -18.08 7.94 3.41
CA GLU A 184 -18.80 8.46 2.27
C GLU A 184 -18.13 7.98 0.98
N PHE A 185 -18.80 7.05 0.31
CA PHE A 185 -18.52 6.68 -1.06
C PHE A 185 -19.17 7.70 -1.99
N ARG A 186 -18.58 7.91 -3.17
CA ARG A 186 -19.18 8.85 -4.12
C ARG A 186 -20.43 8.21 -4.71
N ASP A 187 -21.55 8.94 -4.75
CA ASP A 187 -22.86 8.50 -5.28
C ASP A 187 -22.90 8.29 -6.82
N GLN A 188 -21.80 7.88 -7.44
CA GLN A 188 -21.71 7.81 -8.90
C GLN A 188 -21.64 6.39 -9.42
N LYS A 189 -22.27 6.21 -10.60
CA LYS A 189 -22.05 5.08 -11.49
C LYS A 189 -20.56 4.83 -11.79
N ASP A 190 -19.69 5.82 -11.52
CA ASP A 190 -18.25 5.80 -11.81
C ASP A 190 -17.35 5.38 -10.63
N ASP A 191 -17.84 5.33 -9.38
CA ASP A 191 -17.03 4.84 -8.24
C ASP A 191 -17.10 3.31 -8.13
N ARG A 192 -16.54 2.66 -9.14
CA ARG A 192 -16.52 1.20 -9.24
C ARG A 192 -15.11 0.64 -9.25
N VAL A 193 -14.97 -0.54 -8.65
CA VAL A 193 -13.75 -1.34 -8.66
C VAL A 193 -13.94 -2.57 -9.53
N SER A 194 -12.87 -3.11 -10.09
CA SER A 194 -12.95 -4.37 -10.84
C SER A 194 -13.31 -5.52 -9.90
N LEU A 195 -14.07 -6.49 -10.40
CA LEU A 195 -14.37 -7.71 -9.64
C LEU A 195 -13.09 -8.44 -9.23
N PHE A 196 -12.03 -8.39 -10.05
CA PHE A 196 -10.71 -8.88 -9.69
C PHE A 196 -10.17 -8.24 -8.41
N ALA A 197 -10.18 -6.90 -8.32
CA ALA A 197 -9.75 -6.18 -7.11
C ALA A 197 -10.67 -6.52 -5.93
N THR A 198 -11.97 -6.71 -6.18
CA THR A 198 -12.90 -7.14 -5.14
C THR A 198 -12.53 -8.51 -4.58
N LEU A 199 -12.31 -9.50 -5.45
CA LEU A 199 -11.96 -10.85 -5.02
C LEU A 199 -10.59 -10.91 -4.35
N ALA A 200 -9.61 -10.12 -4.81
CA ALA A 200 -8.31 -10.01 -4.16
C ALA A 200 -8.41 -9.38 -2.75
N GLY A 201 -9.29 -8.39 -2.57
CA GLY A 201 -9.61 -7.84 -1.26
C GLY A 201 -10.27 -8.87 -0.35
N CYS A 202 -11.26 -9.62 -0.85
CA CYS A 202 -11.88 -10.70 -0.08
C CYS A 202 -10.87 -11.79 0.30
N SER A 203 -10.01 -12.22 -0.63
CA SER A 203 -9.00 -13.25 -0.32
C SER A 203 -8.02 -12.76 0.75
N PHE A 204 -7.63 -11.49 0.75
CA PHE A 204 -6.81 -10.91 1.82
C PHE A 204 -7.48 -11.10 3.19
N TYR A 205 -8.77 -10.80 3.30
CA TYR A 205 -9.52 -10.95 4.54
C TYR A 205 -9.85 -12.41 4.92
N VAL A 206 -9.69 -13.36 4.00
CA VAL A 206 -9.68 -14.80 4.33
C VAL A 206 -8.32 -15.22 4.89
N PHE A 207 -7.22 -14.90 4.21
CA PHE A 207 -5.88 -15.38 4.58
C PHE A 207 -5.26 -14.63 5.78
N ALA A 208 -5.61 -13.37 6.02
CA ALA A 208 -5.10 -12.58 7.14
C ALA A 208 -5.50 -13.12 8.53
N PRO A 209 -6.77 -13.52 8.80
CA PRO A 209 -7.13 -14.18 10.05
C PRO A 209 -6.38 -15.51 10.26
N PHE A 210 -6.23 -16.32 9.22
CA PHE A 210 -5.43 -17.56 9.32
C PHE A 210 -3.99 -17.26 9.71
N SER A 211 -3.39 -16.22 9.14
CA SER A 211 -2.01 -15.78 9.44
C SER A 211 -1.89 -15.20 10.87
N SER A 212 -2.99 -14.70 11.43
CA SER A 212 -3.08 -14.11 12.77
C SER A 212 -3.55 -15.10 13.84
N ASN A 213 -3.66 -16.39 13.50
CA ASN A 213 -4.22 -17.39 14.40
C ASN A 213 -3.16 -17.95 15.37
N GLY A 214 -2.90 -17.22 16.46
CA GLY A 214 -1.96 -17.65 17.51
C GLY A 214 -2.34 -18.97 18.19
N ARG A 215 -3.63 -19.32 18.21
CA ARG A 215 -4.13 -20.60 18.72
C ARG A 215 -3.54 -21.77 17.95
N LEU A 216 -3.31 -21.62 16.64
CA LEU A 216 -2.71 -22.69 15.85
C LEU A 216 -1.29 -23.02 16.34
N ILE A 217 -0.46 -22.01 16.66
CA ILE A 217 0.87 -22.21 17.25
C ILE A 217 0.74 -22.95 18.59
N TYR A 218 -0.20 -22.52 19.44
CA TYR A 218 -0.49 -23.16 20.72
C TYR A 218 -0.92 -24.62 20.54
N SER A 219 -1.86 -24.92 19.65
CA SER A 219 -2.34 -26.29 19.40
C SER A 219 -1.25 -27.20 18.82
N ILE A 220 -0.42 -26.70 17.89
CA ILE A 220 0.72 -27.45 17.34
C ILE A 220 1.71 -27.78 18.45
N SER A 221 2.01 -26.81 19.31
CA SER A 221 2.91 -27.00 20.43
C SER A 221 2.35 -28.02 21.43
N LEU A 222 1.08 -27.90 21.86
CA LEU A 222 0.47 -28.85 22.79
C LEU A 222 0.50 -30.28 22.23
N TRP A 223 0.23 -30.43 20.93
CA TRP A 223 0.31 -31.72 20.25
C TRP A 223 1.73 -32.29 20.23
N ALA A 224 2.74 -31.49 19.89
CA ALA A 224 4.12 -31.94 19.81
C ALA A 224 4.63 -32.50 21.15
N TYR A 225 4.25 -31.86 22.24
CA TYR A 225 4.63 -32.29 23.58
C TYR A 225 3.82 -33.48 24.07
N GLY A 226 2.52 -33.56 23.76
CA GLY A 226 1.70 -34.72 24.09
C GLY A 226 2.25 -36.01 23.49
N VAL A 227 2.65 -35.99 22.22
CA VAL A 227 3.23 -37.19 21.57
C VAL A 227 4.59 -37.56 22.17
N LEU A 228 5.40 -36.58 22.58
CA LEU A 228 6.68 -36.86 23.23
C LEU A 228 6.47 -37.53 24.59
N HIS A 229 5.49 -37.04 25.36
CA HIS A 229 5.14 -37.56 26.66
C HIS A 229 4.64 -39.01 26.59
N ASP A 230 3.75 -39.32 25.64
CA ASP A 230 3.23 -40.68 25.46
C ASP A 230 4.36 -41.67 25.10
N ARG A 231 5.29 -41.29 24.21
CA ARG A 231 6.46 -42.12 23.88
C ARG A 231 7.39 -42.34 25.07
N MET A 232 7.65 -41.28 25.84
CA MET A 232 8.49 -41.40 27.04
C MET A 232 7.86 -42.30 28.10
N LEU A 233 6.54 -42.26 28.26
CA LEU A 233 5.82 -43.16 29.16
C LEU A 233 5.93 -44.62 28.71
N GLU A 234 5.77 -44.91 27.41
CA GLU A 234 5.96 -46.25 26.86
C GLU A 234 7.39 -46.78 27.10
N ASP A 235 8.40 -45.93 26.92
CA ASP A 235 9.80 -46.31 27.14
C ASP A 235 10.16 -46.47 28.63
N VAL A 236 9.59 -45.65 29.52
CA VAL A 236 9.90 -45.64 30.97
C VAL A 236 9.13 -46.70 31.75
N GLN A 237 7.94 -47.11 31.30
CA GLN A 237 7.16 -48.19 31.92
C GLN A 237 7.92 -49.52 31.99
N ILE A 238 8.99 -49.66 31.21
CA ILE A 238 9.77 -50.89 31.14
C ILE A 238 10.73 -51.06 32.33
N ASN A 239 11.10 -50.04 33.13
CA ASN A 239 12.17 -50.26 34.13
C ASN A 239 12.18 -49.53 35.49
N THR A 240 11.37 -48.53 35.83
CA THR A 240 11.39 -47.98 37.21
C THR A 240 10.16 -47.16 37.59
N THR A 241 9.65 -47.37 38.82
CA THR A 241 8.65 -46.53 39.48
C THR A 241 9.30 -45.23 39.98
N PHE A 242 9.56 -44.27 39.08
CA PHE A 242 9.89 -42.91 39.48
C PHE A 242 8.64 -42.04 39.47
N ASP A 243 8.32 -41.48 40.64
CA ASP A 243 7.21 -40.54 40.84
C ASP A 243 7.60 -39.15 40.32
N TYR A 244 7.69 -39.02 38.99
CA TYR A 244 7.84 -37.72 38.35
C TYR A 244 6.50 -37.00 38.42
N THR A 245 6.38 -36.05 39.34
CA THR A 245 5.43 -34.95 39.19
C THR A 245 5.86 -34.14 37.97
N VAL A 246 5.38 -34.55 36.79
CA VAL A 246 5.63 -33.86 35.52
C VAL A 246 4.93 -32.51 35.60
N VAL A 247 5.63 -31.52 36.17
CA VAL A 247 5.25 -30.12 36.08
C VAL A 247 5.19 -29.83 34.60
N ASN A 248 3.98 -29.61 34.09
CA ASN A 248 3.74 -29.43 32.68
C ASN A 248 4.63 -28.26 32.21
N PRO A 249 5.63 -28.47 31.35
CA PRO A 249 6.61 -27.43 31.02
C PRO A 249 5.96 -26.18 30.38
N PHE A 250 4.74 -26.33 29.86
CA PHE A 250 3.89 -25.22 29.40
C PHE A 250 3.39 -24.30 30.52
N GLU A 251 3.15 -24.84 31.71
CA GLU A 251 2.82 -24.07 32.90
C GLU A 251 4.01 -23.31 33.46
N SER A 252 5.21 -23.41 32.89
CA SER A 252 6.36 -22.60 33.28
C SER A 252 6.58 -21.39 32.36
N TYR A 253 6.32 -21.53 31.05
CA TYR A 253 6.84 -20.58 30.07
C TYR A 253 5.81 -19.59 29.50
N ILE A 254 4.66 -20.03 28.96
CA ILE A 254 3.53 -19.11 28.68
C ILE A 254 2.98 -18.55 30.00
N SER A 255 3.09 -19.29 31.10
CA SER A 255 2.65 -18.81 32.41
C SER A 255 3.54 -17.72 32.97
N SER A 256 4.74 -17.50 32.40
CA SER A 256 5.62 -16.44 32.85
C SER A 256 4.79 -15.17 32.89
N ARG A 257 4.70 -14.60 34.08
CA ARG A 257 3.84 -13.43 34.33
C ARG A 257 4.19 -12.32 33.33
N ALA A 258 5.46 -12.23 32.94
CA ALA A 258 5.96 -11.35 31.91
C ALA A 258 5.33 -11.57 30.52
N ALA A 259 5.31 -12.80 29.98
CA ALA A 259 4.73 -13.07 28.66
C ALA A 259 3.23 -12.75 28.63
N ARG A 260 2.48 -13.11 29.68
CA ARG A 260 1.05 -12.78 29.80
C ARG A 260 0.82 -11.27 29.84
N LEU A 261 1.54 -10.56 30.71
CA LEU A 261 1.45 -9.10 30.79
C LEU A 261 1.80 -8.43 29.46
N LEU A 262 2.83 -8.95 28.77
CA LEU A 262 3.22 -8.45 27.45
C LEU A 262 2.13 -8.69 26.40
N MET A 263 1.55 -9.89 26.32
CA MET A 263 0.47 -10.21 25.38
C MET A 263 -0.77 -9.33 25.60
N TRP A 264 -1.20 -9.14 26.85
CA TRP A 264 -2.30 -8.25 27.19
C TRP A 264 -1.97 -6.77 26.91
N SER A 265 -0.74 -6.34 27.15
CA SER A 265 -0.28 -4.98 26.84
C SER A 265 -0.29 -4.73 25.33
N LEU A 266 0.23 -5.68 24.54
CA LEU A 266 0.20 -5.62 23.07
C LEU A 266 -1.24 -5.55 22.56
N PHE A 267 -2.15 -6.38 23.09
CA PHE A 267 -3.57 -6.32 22.76
C PHE A 267 -4.20 -4.96 23.10
N ALA A 268 -3.96 -4.43 24.30
CA ALA A 268 -4.46 -3.12 24.70
C ALA A 268 -3.94 -1.99 23.80
N ILE A 269 -2.64 -2.00 23.48
CA ILE A 269 -2.03 -1.03 22.55
C ILE A 269 -2.67 -1.16 21.16
N HIS A 270 -2.92 -2.38 20.68
CA HIS A 270 -3.60 -2.60 19.40
C HIS A 270 -4.99 -1.92 19.38
N ILE A 271 -5.80 -2.12 20.43
CA ILE A 271 -7.12 -1.49 20.55
C ILE A 271 -7.00 0.05 20.59
N LEU A 272 -6.04 0.60 21.34
CA LEU A 272 -5.80 2.05 21.38
C LEU A 272 -5.44 2.61 20.00
N VAL A 273 -4.56 1.92 19.26
CA VAL A 273 -4.18 2.31 17.89
C VAL A 273 -5.38 2.19 16.94
N GLN A 274 -6.23 1.18 17.09
CA GLN A 274 -7.48 1.03 16.32
C GLN A 274 -8.43 2.20 16.57
N LEU A 275 -8.64 2.60 17.83
CA LEU A 275 -9.48 3.74 18.18
C LEU A 275 -8.93 5.04 17.58
N LEU A 276 -7.61 5.23 17.62
CA LEU A 276 -6.94 6.37 16.98
C LEU A 276 -7.14 6.37 15.47
N GLN A 277 -7.08 5.19 14.82
CA GLN A 277 -7.40 5.04 13.40
C GLN A 277 -8.83 5.49 13.09
N VAL A 278 -9.81 5.13 13.93
CA VAL A 278 -11.22 5.54 13.80
C VAL A 278 -11.39 7.04 13.90
N VAL A 279 -10.68 7.69 14.83
CA VAL A 279 -10.68 9.15 14.95
C VAL A 279 -10.17 9.80 13.65
N HIS A 280 -9.10 9.28 13.05
CA HIS A 280 -8.59 9.78 11.78
C HIS A 280 -9.59 9.60 10.63
N HIS A 281 -10.25 8.44 10.50
CA HIS A 281 -11.29 8.25 9.49
C HIS A 281 -12.48 9.17 9.70
N ARG A 282 -12.89 9.42 10.96
CA ARG A 282 -13.95 10.37 11.27
C ARG A 282 -13.59 11.81 10.89
N ILE A 283 -12.34 12.22 11.06
CA ILE A 283 -11.86 13.54 10.59
C ILE A 283 -11.96 13.62 9.07
N LEU A 284 -11.51 12.59 8.35
CA LEU A 284 -11.61 12.54 6.89
C LEU A 284 -13.05 12.55 6.39
N ALA A 285 -13.94 11.81 7.07
CA ALA A 285 -15.38 11.80 6.76
C ALA A 285 -16.02 13.18 6.97
N LYS A 286 -15.74 13.83 8.10
CA LYS A 286 -16.23 15.20 8.37
C LYS A 286 -15.75 16.21 7.33
N LEU A 287 -14.52 16.08 6.83
CA LEU A 287 -14.00 16.97 5.78
C LEU A 287 -14.74 16.79 4.45
N ARG A 288 -15.18 15.56 4.13
CA ARG A 288 -16.01 15.30 2.95
C ARG A 288 -17.40 15.90 3.12
N LEU A 289 -18.04 15.69 4.27
CA LEU A 289 -19.34 16.30 4.60
C LEU A 289 -19.31 17.83 4.59
N SER A 290 -18.23 18.44 5.08
CA SER A 290 -18.08 19.90 5.10
C SER A 290 -17.68 20.50 3.75
N SER A 291 -17.37 19.66 2.75
CA SER A 291 -17.04 20.15 1.42
C SER A 291 -18.33 20.68 0.80
N PRO A 292 -18.42 21.99 0.46
CA PRO A 292 -19.64 22.55 -0.11
C PRO A 292 -20.01 21.77 -1.37
N SER A 293 -21.23 21.22 -1.39
CA SER A 293 -21.82 20.66 -2.60
C SER A 293 -22.12 21.84 -3.52
N PHE A 294 -21.16 22.21 -4.37
CA PHE A 294 -21.41 23.24 -5.38
C PHE A 294 -22.49 22.73 -6.33
N THR A 295 -23.70 23.29 -6.23
CA THR A 295 -24.72 23.08 -7.26
C THR A 295 -24.31 23.84 -8.52
N GLU A 296 -24.92 23.52 -9.66
CA GLU A 296 -24.44 23.99 -10.96
C GLU A 296 -24.36 25.54 -11.05
N GLY A 297 -25.19 26.24 -10.26
CA GLY A 297 -25.24 27.71 -10.17
C GLY A 297 -24.38 28.38 -9.10
N ASP A 298 -23.73 27.65 -8.18
CA ASP A 298 -23.01 28.25 -7.04
C ASP A 298 -21.57 28.66 -7.34
N LEU A 299 -21.00 28.18 -8.45
CA LEU A 299 -19.62 28.51 -8.82
C LEU A 299 -19.60 29.83 -9.60
N PRO A 300 -18.73 30.78 -9.21
CA PRO A 300 -18.73 32.11 -9.81
C PRO A 300 -18.45 32.03 -11.31
N PRO A 301 -19.16 32.84 -12.14
CA PRO A 301 -19.08 32.79 -13.60
C PRO A 301 -17.66 33.01 -14.14
N ILE A 302 -16.74 33.53 -13.31
CA ILE A 302 -15.33 33.73 -13.65
C ILE A 302 -14.58 32.41 -13.79
N ILE A 303 -14.84 31.40 -12.95
CA ILE A 303 -14.14 30.12 -13.08
C ILE A 303 -14.58 29.45 -14.40
N PHE A 304 -15.85 29.54 -14.77
CA PHE A 304 -16.35 29.06 -16.05
C PHE A 304 -15.91 29.93 -17.22
N SER A 305 -15.87 31.25 -17.07
CA SER A 305 -15.40 32.19 -18.09
C SER A 305 -13.93 31.94 -18.41
N VAL A 306 -13.08 31.74 -17.41
CA VAL A 306 -11.68 31.35 -17.61
C VAL A 306 -11.61 29.97 -18.27
N ALA A 307 -12.39 28.99 -17.79
CA ALA A 307 -12.46 27.67 -18.41
C ALA A 307 -12.92 27.70 -19.88
N SER A 308 -13.84 28.60 -20.24
CA SER A 308 -14.36 28.79 -21.60
C SER A 308 -13.46 29.68 -22.45
N GLN A 309 -12.74 30.64 -21.86
CA GLN A 309 -11.74 31.46 -22.55
C GLN A 309 -10.51 30.62 -22.93
N PHE A 310 -10.12 29.66 -22.08
CA PHE A 310 -9.19 28.60 -22.49
C PHE A 310 -9.75 27.75 -23.65
N GLN A 311 -11.08 27.65 -23.85
CA GLN A 311 -11.64 26.98 -25.04
C GLN A 311 -11.60 27.87 -26.30
N SER A 312 -11.65 29.21 -26.16
CA SER A 312 -11.72 30.14 -27.31
C SER A 312 -10.34 30.62 -27.79
N ILE A 313 -9.36 30.74 -26.91
CA ILE A 313 -8.01 31.21 -27.28
C ILE A 313 -7.29 30.21 -28.21
N ASP A 314 -7.58 28.91 -28.08
CA ASP A 314 -6.98 27.87 -28.94
C ASP A 314 -7.66 27.68 -30.29
N SER A 315 -8.87 28.21 -30.48
CA SER A 315 -9.53 28.22 -31.80
C SER A 315 -9.09 29.39 -32.66
N ALA A 316 -8.64 30.49 -32.04
CA ALA A 316 -8.16 31.69 -32.74
C ALA A 316 -6.65 31.68 -33.03
N SER A 317 -5.82 30.99 -32.23
CA SER A 317 -4.35 30.99 -32.36
C SER A 317 -3.79 30.09 -33.47
N VAL A 318 -4.64 29.29 -34.16
CA VAL A 318 -4.26 28.53 -35.36
C VAL A 318 -4.42 29.37 -36.65
N ALA A 319 -4.98 30.57 -36.56
CA ALA A 319 -5.18 31.47 -37.69
C ALA A 319 -4.56 32.85 -37.42
N CYS A 320 -3.23 32.95 -37.30
CA CYS A 320 -2.57 34.25 -37.37
C CYS A 320 -1.32 34.23 -38.27
N HIS A 321 -1.50 34.89 -39.40
CA HIS A 321 -0.56 35.50 -40.33
C HIS A 321 0.93 35.16 -40.23
N ARG A 322 1.34 34.28 -41.16
CA ARG A 322 2.67 34.28 -41.77
C ARG A 322 2.70 35.44 -42.78
N GLN A 323 3.14 36.62 -42.37
CA GLN A 323 3.46 37.71 -43.31
C GLN A 323 4.95 38.02 -43.21
N SER A 324 5.65 37.65 -44.28
CA SER A 324 7.02 38.01 -44.59
C SER A 324 7.11 39.52 -44.84
N GLY A 325 7.91 40.22 -44.05
CA GLY A 325 8.32 41.59 -44.31
C GLY A 325 9.84 41.66 -44.26
N PHE A 326 10.45 41.56 -45.44
CA PHE A 326 11.83 41.97 -45.71
C PHE A 326 11.93 43.48 -45.44
N TYR A 327 12.90 43.92 -44.63
CA TYR A 327 13.53 45.23 -44.78
C TYR A 327 14.99 45.13 -44.35
N GLU A 328 15.87 45.30 -45.32
CA GLU A 328 17.26 45.69 -45.14
C GLU A 328 17.32 47.06 -44.48
N ASN A 329 18.29 47.25 -43.58
CA ASN A 329 18.96 48.53 -43.46
C ASN A 329 20.36 48.32 -42.87
N GLU A 330 21.34 48.61 -43.70
CA GLU A 330 22.73 48.88 -43.34
C GLU A 330 22.82 50.15 -42.49
N GLY A 331 23.83 50.22 -41.61
CA GLY A 331 24.06 51.37 -40.75
C GLY A 331 25.19 51.11 -39.77
N GLU A 332 26.41 51.25 -40.27
CA GLU A 332 27.68 51.41 -39.57
C GLU A 332 27.60 52.44 -38.42
N ILE A 333 28.28 52.19 -37.29
CA ILE A 333 29.26 53.11 -36.67
C ILE A 333 29.94 52.44 -35.46
N GLU A 334 31.26 52.47 -35.57
CA GLU A 334 32.39 52.20 -34.69
C GLU A 334 32.27 52.43 -33.18
N GLY A 335 33.04 51.62 -32.42
CA GLY A 335 33.52 52.01 -31.08
C GLY A 335 34.11 50.91 -30.20
N LYS A 336 35.38 50.54 -30.45
CA LYS A 336 36.48 50.13 -29.52
C LYS A 336 36.09 49.53 -28.14
N LEU A 337 36.66 48.44 -27.61
CA LEU A 337 38.02 47.89 -27.74
C LEU A 337 38.08 46.50 -27.05
N GLN A 338 38.74 45.55 -27.73
CA GLN A 338 39.66 44.48 -27.27
C GLN A 338 39.50 43.91 -25.83
N THR A 339 39.42 42.59 -25.65
CA THR A 339 40.58 41.68 -25.74
C THR A 339 40.11 40.20 -25.72
N THR A 340 40.46 39.39 -26.74
CA THR A 340 41.47 38.28 -26.75
C THR A 340 41.10 37.08 -25.84
N ALA A 341 41.03 35.81 -26.23
CA ALA A 341 41.20 35.09 -27.49
C ALA A 341 40.75 33.62 -27.32
N GLN A 342 40.40 32.99 -28.45
CA GLN A 342 40.62 31.59 -28.86
C GLN A 342 40.19 30.44 -27.92
N GLY A 343 39.43 29.44 -28.35
CA GLY A 343 38.90 29.09 -29.65
C GLY A 343 38.52 27.61 -29.67
N CYS A 344 37.40 27.24 -30.29
CA CYS A 344 37.22 25.99 -31.05
C CYS A 344 35.83 25.91 -31.67
N GLY A 345 35.81 25.89 -33.01
CA GLY A 345 35.15 24.84 -33.77
C GLY A 345 33.62 24.83 -33.84
N GLY A 346 33.13 25.49 -34.89
CA GLY A 346 31.80 25.38 -35.50
C GLY A 346 30.90 24.19 -35.12
N CYS A 347 29.70 24.53 -34.66
CA CYS A 347 28.51 23.70 -34.84
C CYS A 347 27.43 24.55 -35.51
N LYS A 348 27.04 24.12 -36.70
CA LYS A 348 25.96 24.68 -37.52
C LYS A 348 24.66 24.71 -36.71
N GLY A 349 23.96 25.84 -36.79
CA GLY A 349 22.64 26.02 -36.18
C GLY A 349 21.65 24.99 -36.69
N HIS A 350 21.30 24.04 -35.84
CA HIS A 350 20.10 23.22 -36.00
C HIS A 350 18.92 23.92 -35.32
N ASN A 351 17.98 24.34 -36.15
CA ASN A 351 16.68 24.89 -35.78
C ASN A 351 15.95 23.98 -34.76
N PHE A 352 15.93 24.40 -33.50
CA PHE A 352 15.10 23.84 -32.43
C PHE A 352 13.67 24.43 -32.48
N ASN A 353 12.96 24.25 -33.59
CA ASN A 353 11.58 24.76 -33.77
C ASN A 353 10.52 23.68 -34.00
N VAL A 354 10.79 22.42 -33.65
CA VAL A 354 9.80 21.34 -33.79
C VAL A 354 9.72 20.51 -32.51
N ALA A 355 9.11 21.08 -31.46
CA ALA A 355 8.62 20.30 -30.31
C ALA A 355 7.54 21.01 -29.46
N ALA A 356 7.24 22.29 -29.69
CA ALA A 356 6.30 23.05 -28.86
C ALA A 356 4.82 22.82 -29.22
N SER A 357 4.46 22.53 -30.49
CA SER A 357 3.04 22.41 -30.89
C SER A 357 2.37 21.09 -30.51
N GLY A 358 3.14 20.06 -30.14
CA GLY A 358 2.59 18.78 -29.69
C GLY A 358 2.23 18.72 -28.20
N VAL A 359 2.74 19.65 -27.39
CA VAL A 359 2.55 19.66 -25.93
C VAL A 359 1.25 20.37 -25.52
N SER A 360 0.80 21.38 -26.28
CA SER A 360 -0.40 22.16 -25.89
C SER A 360 -1.69 21.33 -25.98
N ARG A 361 -1.93 20.59 -27.08
CA ARG A 361 -3.15 19.78 -27.26
C ARG A 361 -3.38 18.72 -26.18
N GLY A 362 -2.31 18.20 -25.57
CA GLY A 362 -2.39 17.21 -24.49
C GLY A 362 -2.80 17.83 -23.15
N ILE A 363 -2.38 19.07 -22.88
CA ILE A 363 -2.71 19.83 -21.67
C ILE A 363 -4.17 20.31 -21.73
N ASP A 364 -4.68 20.65 -22.92
CA ASP A 364 -6.04 21.20 -23.08
C ASP A 364 -7.15 20.19 -22.74
N SER A 365 -7.02 18.94 -23.21
CA SER A 365 -8.02 17.90 -22.92
C SER A 365 -8.08 17.52 -21.44
N LEU A 366 -6.93 17.60 -20.77
CA LEU A 366 -6.71 17.27 -19.35
C LEU A 366 -7.30 18.37 -18.46
N THR A 367 -7.01 19.62 -18.81
CA THR A 367 -7.49 20.81 -18.12
C THR A 367 -9.01 20.92 -18.27
N LYS A 368 -9.53 20.68 -19.49
CA LYS A 368 -10.98 20.68 -19.78
C LYS A 368 -11.74 19.65 -18.94
N ARG A 369 -11.22 18.42 -18.80
CA ARG A 369 -11.89 17.36 -18.02
C ARG A 369 -11.87 17.61 -16.50
N MET A 370 -10.84 18.30 -15.99
CA MET A 370 -10.70 18.58 -14.54
C MET A 370 -11.35 19.87 -14.06
N VAL A 371 -11.48 20.88 -14.93
CA VAL A 371 -12.30 22.06 -14.60
C VAL A 371 -13.78 21.68 -14.52
N LEU A 372 -14.20 20.68 -15.29
CA LEU A 372 -15.54 20.08 -15.20
C LEU A 372 -15.75 19.22 -13.95
N ASP A 373 -14.70 18.58 -13.40
CA ASP A 373 -14.82 17.85 -12.13
C ASP A 373 -14.73 18.80 -10.93
N ARG A 374 -15.81 19.56 -10.71
CA ARG A 374 -16.02 20.54 -9.63
C ARG A 374 -15.60 20.02 -8.24
N ARG A 375 -15.65 18.70 -8.04
CA ARG A 375 -15.33 18.02 -6.76
C ARG A 375 -13.84 17.84 -6.50
N VAL A 376 -12.98 17.93 -7.52
CA VAL A 376 -11.52 17.84 -7.29
C VAL A 376 -11.01 19.08 -6.54
N TRP A 377 -11.70 20.22 -6.70
CA TRP A 377 -11.33 21.49 -6.08
C TRP A 377 -11.67 21.58 -4.60
N THR A 378 -12.65 20.80 -4.15
CA THR A 378 -13.12 20.81 -2.75
C THR A 378 -12.27 19.98 -1.81
N TYR A 379 -11.28 19.23 -2.31
CA TYR A 379 -10.39 18.44 -1.47
C TYR A 379 -9.58 19.33 -0.52
N ARG A 380 -9.90 19.26 0.78
CA ARG A 380 -9.16 19.94 1.84
C ARG A 380 -8.28 18.95 2.58
N PHE A 381 -7.01 19.29 2.75
CA PHE A 381 -6.08 18.54 3.56
C PHE A 381 -6.42 18.72 5.05
N PRO A 382 -6.55 17.63 5.83
CA PRO A 382 -6.77 17.71 7.27
C PRO A 382 -5.60 18.38 7.99
N GLN A 383 -5.86 19.42 8.78
CA GLN A 383 -4.83 20.13 9.57
C GLN A 383 -5.00 19.93 11.08
N ARG A 384 -5.42 18.73 11.50
CA ARG A 384 -5.70 18.42 12.92
C ARG A 384 -5.05 17.11 13.34
N LEU A 385 -4.67 17.03 14.62
CA LEU A 385 -4.02 15.85 15.23
C LEU A 385 -2.77 15.41 14.45
N LEU A 386 -2.59 14.10 14.25
CA LEU A 386 -1.44 13.52 13.57
C LEU A 386 -1.32 13.90 12.09
N PHE A 387 -2.38 14.43 11.47
CA PHE A 387 -2.29 14.97 10.12
C PHE A 387 -1.36 16.19 10.00
N LEU A 388 -1.01 16.83 11.13
CA LEU A 388 0.02 17.88 11.16
C LEU A 388 1.42 17.33 10.86
N TYR A 389 1.67 16.06 11.20
CA TYR A 389 2.99 15.44 11.14
C TYR A 389 3.09 14.41 10.02
N VAL A 390 2.03 13.64 9.78
CA VAL A 390 1.99 12.52 8.83
C VAL A 390 0.84 12.71 7.86
N GLN A 391 1.10 12.50 6.56
CA GLN A 391 0.07 12.69 5.53
C GLN A 391 -1.13 11.75 5.70
N GLU A 392 -0.88 10.47 6.02
CA GLU A 392 -1.89 9.42 6.11
C GLU A 392 -1.76 8.65 7.45
N PRO A 393 -2.05 9.29 8.60
CA PRO A 393 -1.81 8.70 9.91
C PRO A 393 -2.65 7.45 10.16
N HIS A 394 -3.79 7.31 9.49
CA HIS A 394 -4.60 6.09 9.56
C HIS A 394 -3.93 4.87 8.91
N TYR A 395 -3.12 5.06 7.86
CA TYR A 395 -2.27 3.99 7.32
C TYR A 395 -1.15 3.62 8.28
N SER A 396 -0.56 4.60 8.97
CA SER A 396 0.42 4.34 10.02
C SER A 396 -0.15 3.50 11.15
N CYS A 397 -1.35 3.82 11.62
CA CYS A 397 -2.06 3.04 12.63
C CYS A 397 -2.23 1.58 12.17
N GLU A 398 -2.66 1.37 10.93
CA GLU A 398 -2.84 0.03 10.38
C GLU A 398 -1.55 -0.79 10.36
N VAL A 399 -0.45 -0.21 9.89
CA VAL A 399 0.87 -0.84 9.90
C VAL A 399 1.32 -1.21 11.32
N VAL A 400 1.15 -0.30 12.27
CA VAL A 400 1.51 -0.53 13.68
C VAL A 400 0.68 -1.67 14.27
N MET A 401 -0.62 -1.75 13.97
CA MET A 401 -1.48 -2.84 14.42
C MET A 401 -1.04 -4.21 13.91
N TYR A 402 -0.66 -4.32 12.63
CA TYR A 402 -0.10 -5.57 12.09
C TYR A 402 1.29 -5.88 12.68
N GLY A 403 2.11 -4.86 12.97
CA GLY A 403 3.38 -5.02 13.67
C GLY A 403 3.20 -5.57 15.09
N ILE A 404 2.24 -5.03 15.85
CA ILE A 404 1.87 -5.53 17.19
C ILE A 404 1.39 -6.98 17.11
N ASN A 405 0.59 -7.30 16.10
CA ASN A 405 0.11 -8.67 15.87
C ASN A 405 1.26 -9.64 15.59
N LEU A 406 2.23 -9.25 14.75
CA LEU A 406 3.46 -10.02 14.50
C LEU A 406 4.28 -10.22 15.78
N ILE A 407 4.48 -9.16 16.59
CA ILE A 407 5.19 -9.27 17.87
C ILE A 407 4.45 -10.22 18.81
N SER A 408 3.12 -10.18 18.84
CA SER A 408 2.31 -11.09 19.65
C SER A 408 2.50 -12.55 19.23
N MET A 409 2.51 -12.82 17.91
CA MET A 409 2.80 -14.15 17.37
C MET A 409 4.24 -14.59 17.69
N LEU A 410 5.21 -13.68 17.65
CA LEU A 410 6.60 -13.95 18.03
C LEU A 410 6.73 -14.28 19.53
N VAL A 411 6.05 -13.53 20.40
CA VAL A 411 6.03 -13.79 21.84
C VAL A 411 5.44 -15.17 22.12
N LEU A 412 4.33 -15.54 21.46
CA LEU A 412 3.76 -16.88 21.55
C LEU A 412 4.74 -17.95 21.06
N PHE A 413 5.37 -17.74 19.91
CA PHE A 413 6.34 -18.67 19.34
C PHE A 413 7.52 -18.92 20.29
N ILE A 414 8.18 -17.84 20.75
CA ILE A 414 9.33 -17.93 21.68
C ILE A 414 8.90 -18.59 22.99
N SER A 415 7.66 -18.30 23.43
CA SER A 415 7.13 -18.82 24.68
C SER A 415 6.76 -20.30 24.65
N LEU A 416 6.52 -20.84 23.45
CA LEU A 416 6.11 -22.23 23.20
C LEU A 416 7.24 -23.13 22.75
N PHE A 417 8.25 -22.52 22.12
CA PHE A 417 9.44 -23.21 21.65
C PHE A 417 10.67 -22.52 22.26
N PRO A 418 10.83 -22.54 23.60
CA PRO A 418 12.06 -22.08 24.20
C PRO A 418 13.17 -22.96 23.65
N ARG A 419 14.01 -22.39 22.78
CA ARG A 419 15.25 -23.06 22.35
C ARG A 419 15.95 -23.54 23.63
N SER A 420 16.56 -24.72 23.53
CA SER A 420 17.36 -25.41 24.57
C SER A 420 18.55 -24.60 25.14
N ALA A 421 18.53 -23.27 25.01
CA ALA A 421 19.49 -22.32 25.51
C ALA A 421 19.65 -22.32 27.05
N SER A 422 18.73 -22.94 27.81
CA SER A 422 18.88 -23.00 29.27
C SER A 422 19.70 -24.18 29.79
N LEU A 423 20.17 -25.11 28.94
CA LEU A 423 20.99 -26.24 29.39
C LEU A 423 22.48 -25.88 29.59
N TYR A 424 22.89 -24.65 29.29
CA TYR A 424 24.27 -24.20 29.46
C TYR A 424 24.57 -23.60 30.84
N SER A 425 23.56 -23.38 31.69
CA SER A 425 23.71 -22.61 32.94
C SER A 425 23.94 -23.46 34.20
N SER A 426 23.70 -24.78 34.18
CA SER A 426 24.08 -25.64 35.31
C SER A 426 25.37 -26.37 34.94
N GLY A 427 26.50 -25.97 35.51
CA GLY A 427 27.84 -26.55 35.27
C GLY A 427 28.02 -28.02 35.67
N ARG A 428 26.98 -28.86 35.61
CA ARG A 428 27.09 -30.31 35.62
C ARG A 428 27.12 -30.80 34.18
N LEU A 429 28.34 -31.13 33.72
CA LEU A 429 28.61 -31.99 32.57
C LEU A 429 27.93 -33.36 32.76
N ALA A 430 26.62 -33.41 32.54
CA ALA A 430 25.99 -34.59 31.96
C ALA A 430 25.53 -34.15 30.59
N TYR A 431 26.51 -34.01 29.69
CA TYR A 431 26.29 -33.98 28.25
C TYR A 431 25.76 -35.37 27.87
N ILE A 432 24.53 -35.69 28.25
CA ILE A 432 23.76 -36.63 27.45
C ILE A 432 23.61 -35.87 26.15
N SER A 433 24.46 -36.23 25.19
CA SER A 433 24.20 -36.00 23.77
C SER A 433 22.80 -36.53 23.49
N THR A 434 21.77 -35.72 23.71
CA THR A 434 20.58 -35.68 22.85
C THR A 434 20.89 -34.86 21.58
N ILE A 435 22.18 -34.80 21.22
CA ILE A 435 22.69 -34.85 19.85
C ILE A 435 22.95 -36.33 19.46
N LEU A 436 22.43 -37.32 20.19
CA LEU A 436 22.13 -38.63 19.61
C LEU A 436 21.19 -38.33 18.45
N LEU A 437 21.70 -38.50 17.23
CA LEU A 437 21.07 -38.23 15.93
C LEU A 437 19.67 -37.65 16.11
N ARG A 438 19.54 -36.31 16.06
CA ARG A 438 18.22 -35.70 15.86
C ARG A 438 17.76 -36.23 14.51
N GLU A 439 17.07 -37.35 14.52
CA GLU A 439 16.58 -37.97 13.30
C GLU A 439 15.80 -36.84 12.60
N PRO A 440 16.08 -36.56 11.32
CA PRO A 440 15.43 -35.49 10.58
C PRO A 440 13.89 -35.65 10.52
N PHE A 441 13.36 -36.74 11.09
CA PHE A 441 11.95 -37.09 11.19
C PHE A 441 11.35 -36.96 12.60
N SER A 442 12.07 -36.38 13.58
CA SER A 442 11.48 -36.13 14.90
C SER A 442 10.22 -35.25 14.79
N LEU A 443 9.13 -35.68 15.44
CA LEU A 443 7.83 -34.99 15.39
C LEU A 443 7.90 -33.55 15.91
N PHE A 444 8.82 -33.29 16.84
CA PHE A 444 9.09 -31.95 17.35
C PHE A 444 9.66 -31.02 16.28
N PHE A 445 10.57 -31.51 15.43
CA PHE A 445 11.10 -30.74 14.30
C PHE A 445 9.97 -30.32 13.35
N LEU A 446 9.08 -31.25 13.02
CA LEU A 446 7.92 -30.92 12.18
C LEU A 446 6.99 -29.89 12.83
N ALA A 447 6.67 -30.04 14.11
CA ALA A 447 5.84 -29.07 14.84
C ALA A 447 6.47 -27.67 14.87
N GLU A 448 7.77 -27.59 15.15
CA GLU A 448 8.56 -26.36 15.10
C GLU A 448 8.50 -25.73 13.70
N HIS A 449 8.62 -26.53 12.63
CA HIS A 449 8.51 -26.06 11.25
C HIS A 449 7.13 -25.49 10.92
N ILE A 450 6.05 -26.17 11.34
CA ILE A 450 4.70 -25.66 11.13
C ILE A 450 4.48 -24.35 11.90
N ALA A 451 4.98 -24.25 13.13
CA ALA A 451 4.94 -23.02 13.91
C ALA A 451 5.75 -21.88 13.26
N TRP A 452 6.92 -22.17 12.68
CA TRP A 452 7.69 -21.22 11.87
C TRP A 452 6.93 -20.76 10.63
N MET A 453 6.25 -21.67 9.92
CA MET A 453 5.43 -21.31 8.76
C MET A 453 4.24 -20.41 9.14
N GLN A 454 3.67 -20.60 10.33
CA GLN A 454 2.63 -19.72 10.86
C GLN A 454 3.19 -18.33 11.21
N LEU A 455 4.36 -18.27 11.84
CA LEU A 455 5.05 -17.01 12.13
C LEU A 455 5.48 -16.29 10.85
N SER A 456 5.95 -17.01 9.83
CA SER A 456 6.29 -16.43 8.52
C SER A 456 5.04 -15.90 7.82
N ALA A 457 3.90 -16.59 7.91
CA ALA A 457 2.64 -16.07 7.40
C ALA A 457 2.25 -14.73 8.06
N ALA A 458 2.39 -14.63 9.39
CA ALA A 458 2.17 -13.37 10.13
C ALA A 458 3.15 -12.26 9.69
N PHE A 459 4.41 -12.61 9.43
CA PHE A 459 5.41 -11.68 8.91
C PHE A 459 5.03 -11.20 7.50
N TRP A 460 4.65 -12.12 6.62
CA TRP A 460 4.33 -11.79 5.23
C TRP A 460 3.07 -10.93 5.10
N VAL A 461 2.03 -11.15 5.91
CA VAL A 461 0.87 -10.23 5.94
C VAL A 461 1.28 -8.83 6.40
N GLY A 462 2.15 -8.73 7.41
CA GLY A 462 2.68 -7.45 7.87
C GLY A 462 3.46 -6.72 6.77
N LEU A 463 4.35 -7.43 6.08
CA LEU A 463 5.13 -6.88 4.97
C LEU A 463 4.26 -6.50 3.77
N PHE A 464 3.27 -7.33 3.43
CA PHE A 464 2.29 -7.04 2.38
C PHE A 464 1.54 -5.75 2.69
N THR A 465 0.99 -5.62 3.90
CA THR A 465 0.27 -4.42 4.32
C THR A 465 1.17 -3.18 4.29
N LEU A 466 2.41 -3.30 4.77
CA LEU A 466 3.42 -2.25 4.74
C LEU A 466 3.63 -1.72 3.31
N CYS A 467 3.96 -2.61 2.37
CA CYS A 467 4.24 -2.24 0.99
C CYS A 467 2.99 -1.71 0.27
N ASN A 468 1.82 -2.32 0.49
CA ASN A 468 0.56 -1.90 -0.12
C ASN A 468 0.16 -0.48 0.31
N LEU A 469 0.26 -0.18 1.61
CA LEU A 469 -0.06 1.13 2.16
C LEU A 469 1.01 2.17 1.79
N ALA A 470 2.28 1.76 1.67
CA ALA A 470 3.33 2.65 1.18
C ALA A 470 3.08 3.13 -0.26
N ILE A 471 2.73 2.22 -1.16
CA ILE A 471 2.38 2.56 -2.55
C ILE A 471 1.12 3.44 -2.57
N THR A 472 0.10 3.09 -1.79
CA THR A 472 -1.13 3.89 -1.73
C THR A 472 -0.87 5.30 -1.18
N SER A 473 0.00 5.42 -0.17
CA SER A 473 0.43 6.72 0.37
C SER A 473 1.20 7.54 -0.67
N SER A 474 2.06 6.92 -1.49
CA SER A 474 2.79 7.63 -2.54
C SER A 474 1.87 8.09 -3.67
N GLU A 475 0.87 7.28 -4.04
CA GLU A 475 -0.19 7.66 -4.97
C GLU A 475 -0.97 8.88 -4.46
N HIS A 476 -1.32 8.91 -3.16
CA HIS A 476 -1.95 10.07 -2.54
C HIS A 476 -1.05 11.31 -2.52
N GLN A 477 0.25 11.15 -2.26
CA GLN A 477 1.19 12.27 -2.30
C GLN A 477 1.27 12.87 -3.71
N MET A 478 1.36 12.02 -4.74
CA MET A 478 1.36 12.46 -6.14
C MET A 478 0.06 13.19 -6.50
N PHE A 479 -1.08 12.70 -6.02
CA PHE A 479 -2.36 13.39 -6.17
C PHE A 479 -2.34 14.79 -5.55
N TRP A 480 -1.82 14.94 -4.33
CA TRP A 480 -1.74 16.24 -3.67
C TRP A 480 -0.77 17.22 -4.36
N TRP A 481 0.38 16.72 -4.82
CA TRP A 481 1.32 17.53 -5.60
C TRP A 481 0.69 18.03 -6.89
N TYR A 482 0.01 17.14 -7.61
CA TYR A 482 -0.72 17.49 -8.82
C TYR A 482 -1.81 18.54 -8.53
N LEU A 483 -2.63 18.32 -7.50
CA LEU A 483 -3.70 19.23 -7.12
C LEU A 483 -3.17 20.62 -6.75
N ASN A 484 -2.11 20.70 -5.95
CA ASN A 484 -1.49 21.96 -5.57
C ASN A 484 -0.84 22.68 -6.76
N SER A 485 -0.21 21.93 -7.69
CA SER A 485 0.32 22.51 -8.93
C SER A 485 -0.80 23.10 -9.79
N THR A 486 -1.92 22.39 -9.91
CA THR A 486 -3.09 22.87 -10.66
C THR A 486 -3.69 24.12 -10.01
N ARG A 487 -3.85 24.13 -8.69
CA ARG A 487 -4.30 25.30 -7.91
C ARG A 487 -3.39 26.52 -8.15
N LYS A 488 -2.06 26.32 -8.14
CA LYS A 488 -1.09 27.38 -8.43
C LYS A 488 -1.24 27.92 -9.86
N ASN A 489 -1.36 27.04 -10.86
CA ASN A 489 -1.50 27.45 -12.26
C ASN A 489 -2.79 28.25 -12.51
N ILE A 490 -3.91 27.81 -11.94
CA ILE A 490 -5.17 28.57 -12.03
C ILE A 490 -5.05 29.92 -11.34
N ARG A 491 -4.41 29.98 -10.17
CA ARG A 491 -4.18 31.26 -9.48
C ARG A 491 -3.37 32.22 -10.34
N CYS A 492 -2.31 31.73 -11.00
CA CYS A 492 -1.52 32.53 -11.94
C CYS A 492 -2.38 33.02 -13.11
N ALA A 493 -3.19 32.16 -13.73
CA ALA A 493 -4.09 32.54 -14.82
C ALA A 493 -5.12 33.60 -14.40
N ILE A 494 -5.74 33.45 -13.24
CA ILE A 494 -6.69 34.43 -12.68
C ILE A 494 -6.00 35.78 -12.39
N ASN A 495 -4.73 35.76 -11.96
CA ASN A 495 -3.95 36.97 -11.74
C ASN A 495 -3.50 37.64 -13.04
N GLN A 496 -3.35 36.87 -14.12
CA GLN A 496 -2.98 37.34 -15.46
C GLN A 496 -4.16 37.83 -16.30
N LEU A 497 -5.39 37.85 -15.76
CA LEU A 497 -6.56 38.43 -16.41
C LEU A 497 -6.80 39.86 -15.88
N PRO A 498 -6.05 40.88 -16.38
CA PRO A 498 -6.21 42.27 -15.95
C PRO A 498 -7.61 42.83 -16.29
N ASP A 499 -8.20 42.46 -17.44
CA ASP A 499 -9.44 43.07 -17.93
C ASP A 499 -10.72 42.38 -17.44
N ALA A 500 -10.70 41.07 -17.17
CA ALA A 500 -11.88 40.35 -16.67
C ALA A 500 -12.24 40.73 -15.21
N LYS A 501 -11.24 41.13 -14.40
CA LYS A 501 -11.48 41.69 -13.05
C LYS A 501 -12.19 43.06 -13.10
N LEU A 502 -12.11 43.79 -14.21
CA LEU A 502 -12.67 45.13 -14.37
C LEU A 502 -14.08 45.12 -14.98
N GLN A 503 -14.40 44.22 -15.90
CA GLN A 503 -15.68 44.26 -16.61
C GLN A 503 -16.85 43.54 -15.89
N VAL A 504 -16.61 42.42 -15.21
CA VAL A 504 -17.70 41.62 -14.59
C VAL A 504 -18.18 42.21 -13.25
N PHE A 505 -17.41 43.10 -12.63
CA PHE A 505 -17.62 43.53 -11.24
C PHE A 505 -18.12 44.97 -11.06
N ARG A 506 -18.59 45.60 -12.14
CA ARG A 506 -19.00 47.01 -12.11
C ARG A 506 -20.38 47.26 -11.47
N GLN A 507 -21.15 46.23 -11.13
CA GLN A 507 -22.55 46.41 -10.70
C GLN A 507 -22.88 46.21 -9.22
N ASP A 508 -22.04 45.57 -8.38
CA ASP A 508 -22.34 45.44 -6.94
C ASP A 508 -21.08 45.49 -6.06
N GLY A 509 -20.92 46.57 -5.30
CA GLY A 509 -19.73 46.84 -4.47
C GLY A 509 -19.45 45.79 -3.38
N GLY A 510 -20.46 45.07 -2.89
CA GLY A 510 -20.32 44.03 -1.86
C GLY A 510 -19.88 42.66 -2.39
N GLY A 511 -20.23 42.32 -3.64
CA GLY A 511 -19.95 41.01 -4.22
C GLY A 511 -18.46 40.77 -4.51
N ARG A 512 -17.72 41.84 -4.82
CA ARG A 512 -16.31 41.79 -5.22
C ARG A 512 -15.39 41.22 -4.14
N ALA A 513 -15.52 41.70 -2.90
CA ALA A 513 -14.68 41.26 -1.80
C ALA A 513 -14.93 39.77 -1.45
N LYS A 514 -16.20 39.34 -1.51
CA LYS A 514 -16.58 37.95 -1.25
C LYS A 514 -16.05 37.01 -2.35
N ALA A 515 -16.21 37.37 -3.62
CA ALA A 515 -15.74 36.56 -4.75
C ALA A 515 -14.21 36.42 -4.78
N CYS A 516 -13.46 37.53 -4.59
CA CYS A 516 -12.00 37.48 -4.50
C CYS A 516 -11.54 36.58 -3.35
N LYS A 517 -12.16 36.69 -2.17
CA LYS A 517 -11.83 35.85 -1.01
C LYS A 517 -12.10 34.37 -1.30
N THR A 518 -13.23 34.03 -1.91
CA THR A 518 -13.56 32.64 -2.29
C THR A 518 -12.56 32.07 -3.28
N VAL A 519 -12.16 32.84 -4.30
CA VAL A 519 -11.17 32.40 -5.29
C VAL A 519 -9.80 32.20 -4.65
N ASP A 520 -9.37 33.11 -3.77
CA ASP A 520 -8.11 32.98 -3.04
C ASP A 520 -8.12 31.76 -2.11
N GLU A 521 -9.23 31.49 -1.42
CA GLU A 521 -9.38 30.32 -0.55
C GLU A 521 -9.39 29.00 -1.33
N LEU A 522 -9.98 28.98 -2.54
CA LEU A 522 -10.05 27.79 -3.39
C LEU A 522 -8.73 27.46 -4.08
N THR A 523 -7.96 28.49 -4.45
CA THR A 523 -6.69 28.37 -5.17
C THR A 523 -5.46 28.37 -4.26
N ARG A 524 -5.65 28.56 -2.94
CA ARG A 524 -4.55 28.49 -1.97
C ARG A 524 -3.94 27.07 -1.98
N PRO A 525 -2.63 26.93 -2.24
CA PRO A 525 -1.97 25.65 -2.12
C PRO A 525 -2.01 25.21 -0.66
N GLU A 526 -2.30 23.93 -0.44
CA GLU A 526 -2.39 23.37 0.90
C GLU A 526 -1.03 22.85 1.35
N ALA A 527 -0.65 23.18 2.58
CA ALA A 527 0.56 22.67 3.21
C ALA A 527 0.35 21.19 3.56
N VAL A 528 0.86 20.31 2.70
CA VAL A 528 0.87 18.87 2.95
C VAL A 528 2.19 18.53 3.67
N PRO A 529 2.15 17.82 4.82
CA PRO A 529 3.35 17.40 5.53
C PRO A 529 4.30 16.67 4.58
N ARG A 530 5.59 16.98 4.70
CA ARG A 530 6.64 16.31 3.91
C ARG A 530 6.99 14.93 4.46
N TRP A 531 6.61 14.64 5.71
CA TRP A 531 7.01 13.41 6.36
C TRP A 531 6.35 12.21 5.71
N ARG A 532 7.20 11.34 5.14
CA ARG A 532 6.82 10.08 4.53
C ARG A 532 6.97 9.00 5.60
N LEU A 533 5.90 8.25 5.87
CA LEU A 533 6.03 7.04 6.68
C LEU A 533 7.02 6.05 6.02
N PHE A 534 7.16 6.13 4.69
CA PHE A 534 8.03 5.26 3.88
C PHE A 534 8.94 6.07 2.96
N ALA A 535 9.86 6.86 3.55
CA ALA A 535 10.85 7.58 2.76
C ALA A 535 11.71 6.64 1.86
N PHE A 536 11.83 5.36 2.24
CA PHE A 536 12.73 4.38 1.59
C PHE A 536 12.15 3.64 0.37
N ILE A 537 10.86 3.78 0.04
CA ILE A 537 10.23 2.95 -1.01
C ILE A 537 10.32 3.60 -2.42
N TYR A 538 10.95 4.77 -2.58
CA TYR A 538 11.15 5.40 -3.88
C TYR A 538 12.48 6.13 -4.03
#